data_AF-A0A6C1P060-F1
#
_entry.id   AF-A0A6C1P060-F1
#
_cell.length_a   1.000
_cell.length_b   1.000
_cell.length_c   1.000
_cell.angle_alpha   90.00
_cell.angle_beta   90.00
_cell.angle_gamma   90.00
#
_symmetry.space_group_name_H-M   'P 1'
#
loop_
_entity.id
_entity.type
_entity.pdbx_description
1 polymer ?
#
loop_
_entity_poly.entity_id
_entity_poly.type
_entity_poly.pdbx_seq_one_letter_code
_entity_poly.pdbx_strand_id
1 'polypeptide(L)'
;MIMKNRFFIPLAFLITFLLGGATGYFAAKNLSPAPPVSERFVDESPRQDRQFRALRNRLITELELTSDQEEPFFTLLEHHRRDMRRMMENQRREYDKAMTAHSDSLHESLASILSPEQLQTWEERYSRAALMERQRHQRREGRSRNW
;
A
#
# COMPACT_ATOMS: atom_id res chain seq x y z
N MET A 1 3.60 6.47 61.16
CA MET A 1 2.54 7.35 60.64
C MET A 1 2.66 7.37 59.12
N ILE A 2 1.93 6.48 58.44
CA ILE A 2 1.98 6.33 56.97
C ILE A 2 0.97 7.34 56.40
N MET A 3 1.45 8.50 55.93
CA MET A 3 0.58 9.44 55.22
C MET A 3 0.07 8.75 53.96
N LYS A 4 -1.25 8.47 53.93
CA LYS A 4 -1.95 7.90 52.78
C LYS A 4 -1.80 8.84 51.59
N ASN A 5 -0.88 8.51 50.69
CA ASN A 5 -0.54 9.27 49.50
C ASN A 5 -1.65 9.12 48.43
N ARG A 6 -2.85 9.64 48.74
CA ARG A 6 -4.05 9.55 47.88
C ARG A 6 -3.87 10.23 46.53
N PHE A 7 -2.86 11.09 46.39
CA PHE A 7 -2.49 11.74 45.13
C PHE A 7 -1.59 10.87 44.23
N PHE A 8 -0.97 9.82 44.77
CA PHE A 8 -0.05 8.99 43.98
C PHE A 8 -0.77 8.15 42.92
N ILE A 9 -1.95 7.62 43.26
CA ILE A 9 -2.75 6.77 42.35
C ILE A 9 -3.20 7.55 41.10
N PRO A 10 -3.89 8.72 41.20
CA PRO A 10 -4.31 9.46 40.01
C PRO A 10 -3.11 9.98 39.21
N LEU A 11 -2.01 10.33 39.87
CA LEU A 11 -0.79 10.77 39.20
C LEU A 11 -0.14 9.63 38.39
N ALA A 12 -0.07 8.42 38.95
CA ALA A 12 0.43 7.25 38.25
C ALA A 12 -0.42 6.93 37.01
N PHE A 13 -1.75 6.99 37.13
CA PHE A 13 -2.67 6.81 35.99
C PHE A 13 -2.44 7.85 34.89
N LEU A 14 -2.28 9.13 35.26
CA LEU A 14 -2.03 10.20 34.30
C LEU A 14 -0.72 9.96 33.54
N ILE A 15 0.35 9.57 34.26
CA ILE A 15 1.67 9.29 33.66
C ILE A 15 1.57 8.09 32.70
N THR A 16 0.93 7.00 33.11
CA THR A 16 0.75 5.82 32.24
C THR A 16 -0.09 6.15 31.00
N PHE A 17 -1.13 6.97 31.14
CA PHE A 17 -1.97 7.40 30.02
C PHE A 17 -1.17 8.25 29.01
N LEU A 18 -0.38 9.22 29.50
CA LEU A 18 0.46 10.06 28.64
C LEU A 18 1.57 9.25 27.93
N LEU A 19 2.18 8.29 28.64
CA LEU A 19 3.15 7.37 28.05
C LEU A 19 2.52 6.52 26.95
N GLY A 20 1.36 5.91 27.20
CA GLY A 20 0.65 5.11 26.21
C GLY A 20 0.25 5.91 24.96
N GLY A 21 -0.25 7.13 25.14
CA GLY A 21 -0.60 8.04 24.05
C GLY A 21 0.61 8.46 23.20
N ALA A 22 1.73 8.78 23.85
CA ALA A 22 2.97 9.11 23.15
C ALA A 22 3.50 7.90 22.34
N THR A 23 3.53 6.70 22.94
CA THR A 23 3.97 5.49 22.24
C THR A 23 3.06 5.18 21.04
N GLY A 24 1.74 5.32 21.19
CA GLY A 24 0.78 5.14 20.09
C GLY A 24 0.99 6.16 18.96
N TYR A 25 1.26 7.42 19.28
CA TYR A 25 1.53 8.47 18.30
C TYR A 25 2.82 8.21 17.51
N PHE A 26 3.91 7.81 18.18
CA PHE A 26 5.17 7.47 17.51
C PHE A 26 5.08 6.18 16.69
N ALA A 27 4.35 5.18 17.17
CA ALA A 27 4.08 3.97 16.40
C ALA A 27 3.31 4.29 15.12
N ALA A 28 2.21 5.05 15.22
CA ALA A 28 1.40 5.46 14.07
C ALA A 28 2.18 6.33 13.06
N LYS A 29 3.09 7.20 13.54
CA LYS A 29 3.91 8.05 12.66
C LYS A 29 5.01 7.26 11.91
N ASN A 30 5.57 6.21 12.54
CA ASN A 30 6.59 5.36 11.92
C ASN A 30 5.99 4.25 11.04
N LEU A 31 4.74 3.87 11.30
CA LEU A 31 3.87 3.21 10.33
C LEU A 31 3.43 4.24 9.27
N SER A 32 4.40 4.80 8.53
CA SER A 32 4.07 5.49 7.29
C SER A 32 3.21 4.53 6.47
N PRO A 33 2.00 4.91 6.03
CA PRO A 33 1.28 4.10 5.07
C PRO A 33 2.24 3.92 3.91
N ALA A 34 2.60 2.66 3.63
CA ALA A 34 3.50 2.34 2.53
C ALA A 34 3.03 3.17 1.33
N PRO A 35 3.92 3.95 0.69
CA PRO A 35 3.51 4.82 -0.41
C PRO A 35 2.66 3.97 -1.35
N PRO A 36 1.46 4.43 -1.76
CA PRO A 36 0.57 3.63 -2.60
C PRO A 36 1.43 3.17 -3.76
N VAL A 37 1.64 1.86 -3.87
CA VAL A 37 2.51 1.25 -4.88
C VAL A 37 2.00 1.78 -6.20
N SER A 38 2.67 2.82 -6.71
CA SER A 38 2.13 3.58 -7.81
C SER A 38 2.04 2.60 -8.96
N GLU A 39 0.84 2.40 -9.48
CA GLU A 39 0.50 1.53 -10.60
C GLU A 39 1.18 2.00 -11.90
N ARG A 40 2.49 2.22 -11.90
CA ARG A 40 3.25 2.26 -13.13
C ARG A 40 3.28 0.84 -13.62
N PHE A 41 2.30 0.56 -14.46
CA PHE A 41 2.31 -0.48 -15.48
C PHE A 41 3.76 -0.77 -15.85
N VAL A 42 4.17 -1.99 -15.52
CA VAL A 42 5.43 -2.55 -16.00
C VAL A 42 5.21 -2.92 -17.46
N ASP A 43 4.98 -1.91 -18.29
CA ASP A 43 5.40 -2.02 -19.68
C ASP A 43 6.91 -2.24 -19.60
N GLU A 44 7.39 -3.33 -20.21
CA GLU A 44 8.79 -3.60 -20.49
C GLU A 44 9.34 -2.45 -21.35
N SER A 45 9.56 -1.32 -20.71
CA SER A 45 10.09 -0.15 -21.37
C SER A 45 11.57 -0.42 -21.61
N PRO A 46 12.15 0.07 -22.72
CA PRO A 46 13.59 -0.02 -22.99
C PRO A 46 14.48 0.53 -21.87
N ARG A 47 13.93 1.29 -20.92
CA ARG A 47 14.61 1.77 -19.72
C ARG A 47 14.86 0.66 -18.69
N GLN A 48 13.98 -0.33 -18.60
CA GLN A 48 14.09 -1.44 -17.66
C GLN A 48 15.25 -2.37 -18.03
N ASP A 49 15.43 -2.66 -19.32
CA ASP A 49 16.54 -3.47 -19.81
C ASP A 49 17.90 -2.84 -19.51
N ARG A 50 18.01 -1.51 -19.66
CA ARG A 50 19.25 -0.78 -19.32
C ARG A 50 19.56 -0.88 -17.83
N GLN A 51 18.54 -0.74 -16.97
CA GLN A 51 18.70 -0.88 -15.53
C GLN A 51 19.07 -2.31 -15.13
N PHE A 52 18.47 -3.31 -15.78
CA PHE A 52 18.77 -4.72 -15.50
C PHE A 52 20.21 -5.07 -15.90
N ARG A 53 20.69 -4.61 -17.05
CA ARG A 53 22.10 -4.81 -17.46
C ARG A 53 23.08 -4.15 -16.49
N ALA A 54 22.78 -2.93 -16.04
CA ALA A 54 23.61 -2.23 -15.05
C ALA A 54 23.66 -3.00 -13.71
N LEU A 55 22.51 -3.51 -13.26
CA LEU A 55 22.42 -4.36 -12.07
C LEU A 55 23.18 -5.68 -12.25
N ARG A 56 23.04 -6.32 -13.42
CA ARG A 56 23.72 -7.58 -13.76
C ARG A 56 25.24 -7.43 -13.59
N ASN A 57 25.83 -6.45 -14.27
CA ASN A 57 27.27 -6.21 -14.22
C ASN A 57 27.74 -5.90 -12.80
N ARG A 58 26.98 -5.09 -12.06
CA ARG A 58 27.27 -4.78 -10.67
C ARG A 58 27.31 -6.04 -9.79
N LEU A 59 26.32 -6.92 -9.92
CA LEU A 59 26.24 -8.16 -9.15
C LEU A 59 27.35 -9.15 -9.52
N ILE A 60 27.74 -9.22 -10.80
CA ILE A 60 28.89 -10.04 -11.22
C ILE A 60 30.16 -9.55 -10.52
N THR A 61 30.41 -8.24 -10.52
CA THR A 61 31.60 -7.66 -9.86
C THR A 61 31.54 -7.80 -8.34
N GLU A 62 30.41 -7.49 -7.70
CA GLU A 62 30.29 -7.49 -6.24
C GLU A 62 30.31 -8.89 -5.62
N LEU A 63 29.82 -9.90 -6.35
CA LEU A 63 29.77 -11.30 -5.89
C LEU A 63 30.92 -12.15 -6.47
N GLU A 64 31.79 -11.55 -7.27
CA GLU A 64 32.91 -12.21 -7.96
C GLU A 64 32.48 -13.51 -8.67
N LEU A 65 31.34 -13.46 -9.37
CA LEU A 65 30.79 -14.63 -10.06
C LEU A 65 31.75 -15.12 -11.13
N THR A 66 32.02 -16.42 -11.18
CA THR A 66 32.75 -17.02 -12.30
C THR A 66 31.86 -17.11 -13.54
N SER A 67 32.46 -17.17 -14.74
CA SER A 67 31.71 -17.29 -16.00
C SER A 67 30.67 -18.41 -16.00
N ASP A 68 31.00 -19.52 -15.35
CA ASP A 68 30.16 -20.72 -15.30
C ASP A 68 29.00 -20.57 -14.30
N GLN A 69 29.10 -19.61 -13.38
CA GLN A 69 28.07 -19.31 -12.37
C GLN A 69 27.09 -18.21 -12.83
N GLU A 70 27.52 -17.31 -13.72
CA GLU A 70 26.72 -16.16 -14.13
C GLU A 70 25.35 -16.56 -14.68
N GLU A 71 25.32 -17.44 -15.69
CA GLU A 71 24.07 -17.78 -16.37
C GLU A 71 23.08 -18.55 -15.48
N PRO A 72 23.49 -19.58 -14.71
CA PRO A 72 22.62 -20.21 -13.72
C PRO A 72 22.08 -19.22 -12.67
N PHE A 73 22.93 -18.30 -12.19
CA PHE A 73 22.55 -17.31 -11.20
C PHE A 73 21.47 -16.35 -11.72
N PHE A 74 21.68 -15.76 -12.90
CA PHE A 74 20.70 -14.82 -13.46
C PHE A 74 19.43 -15.51 -13.96
N THR A 75 19.52 -16.76 -14.40
CA THR A 75 18.34 -17.59 -14.70
C THR A 75 17.47 -17.76 -13.46
N LEU A 76 18.08 -18.10 -12.31
CA LEU A 76 17.37 -18.22 -11.04
C LEU A 76 16.74 -16.89 -10.61
N LEU A 77 17.48 -15.78 -10.71
CA LEU A 77 16.98 -14.46 -10.36
C LEU A 77 15.78 -14.05 -11.23
N GLU A 78 15.82 -14.36 -12.53
CA GLU A 78 14.74 -14.09 -13.46
C GLU A 78 13.49 -14.94 -13.13
N HIS A 79 13.67 -16.21 -12.79
CA HIS A 79 12.58 -17.05 -12.28
C HIS A 79 11.95 -16.46 -11.01
N HIS A 80 12.78 -16.10 -10.04
CA HIS A 80 12.32 -15.48 -8.80
C HIS A 80 11.54 -14.18 -9.07
N ARG A 81 12.02 -13.33 -9.98
CA ARG A 81 11.35 -12.08 -10.39
C ARG A 81 9.96 -12.35 -10.98
N ARG A 82 9.83 -13.37 -11.84
CA ARG A 82 8.56 -13.77 -12.44
C ARG A 82 7.59 -14.28 -11.39
N ASP A 83 8.07 -15.08 -10.45
CA ASP A 83 7.23 -15.63 -9.38
C ASP A 83 6.75 -14.54 -8.42
N MET A 84 7.63 -13.60 -8.05
CA MET A 84 7.24 -12.42 -7.28
C MET A 84 6.19 -11.58 -7.99
N ARG A 85 6.33 -11.37 -9.32
CA ARG A 85 5.32 -10.67 -10.12
C ARG A 85 3.97 -11.39 -10.06
N ARG A 86 3.95 -12.71 -10.31
CA ARG A 86 2.72 -13.53 -10.23
C ARG A 86 2.08 -13.48 -8.85
N MET A 87 2.87 -13.57 -7.79
CA MET A 87 2.38 -13.47 -6.41
C MET A 87 1.72 -12.12 -6.14
N MET A 88 2.36 -11.02 -6.55
CA MET A 88 1.81 -9.67 -6.38
C MET A 88 0.53 -9.47 -7.20
N GLU A 89 0.48 -9.99 -8.43
CA GLU A 89 -0.73 -9.97 -9.26
C GLU A 89 -1.88 -10.74 -8.61
N ASN A 90 -1.61 -11.93 -8.05
CA ASN A 90 -2.61 -12.73 -7.34
C ASN A 90 -3.12 -12.01 -6.08
N GLN A 91 -2.20 -11.51 -5.24
CA GLN A 91 -2.57 -10.73 -4.05
C GLN A 91 -3.43 -9.51 -4.40
N ARG A 92 -3.10 -8.82 -5.50
CA ARG A 92 -3.90 -7.69 -5.97
C ARG A 92 -5.31 -8.11 -6.37
N ARG A 93 -5.45 -9.23 -7.10
CA ARG A 93 -6.78 -9.76 -7.49
C ARG A 93 -7.61 -10.16 -6.26
N GLU A 94 -6.98 -10.82 -5.29
CA GLU A 94 -7.66 -11.21 -4.05
C GLU A 94 -8.10 -9.99 -3.24
N TYR A 95 -7.21 -9.01 -3.10
CA TYR A 95 -7.51 -7.75 -2.44
C TYR A 95 -8.65 -7.00 -3.14
N ASP A 96 -8.62 -6.90 -4.47
CA ASP A 96 -9.66 -6.25 -5.25
C ASP A 96 -11.02 -6.93 -5.05
N LYS A 97 -11.03 -8.28 -5.04
CA LYS A 97 -12.24 -9.07 -4.78
C LYS A 97 -12.78 -8.83 -3.37
N ALA A 98 -11.91 -8.86 -2.35
CA ALA A 98 -12.29 -8.61 -0.96
C ALA A 98 -12.87 -7.19 -0.78
N MET A 99 -12.26 -6.19 -1.43
CA MET A 99 -12.74 -4.81 -1.40
C MET A 99 -14.07 -4.61 -2.11
N THR A 100 -14.30 -5.30 -3.23
CA THR A 100 -15.62 -5.29 -3.88
C THR A 100 -16.68 -5.91 -2.97
N ALA A 101 -16.43 -7.10 -2.42
CA ALA A 101 -17.38 -7.76 -1.51
C ALA A 101 -17.69 -6.90 -0.26
N HIS A 102 -16.68 -6.23 0.30
CA HIS A 102 -16.88 -5.31 1.42
C HIS A 102 -17.71 -4.07 1.02
N SER A 103 -17.46 -3.50 -0.16
CA SER A 103 -18.23 -2.38 -0.70
C SER A 103 -19.69 -2.77 -0.92
N ASP A 104 -19.96 -3.97 -1.44
CA ASP A 104 -21.32 -4.46 -1.69
C ASP A 104 -22.08 -4.65 -0.37
N SER A 105 -21.42 -5.24 0.64
CA SER A 105 -22.00 -5.41 1.98
C SER A 105 -22.29 -4.07 2.67
N LEU A 106 -21.41 -3.08 2.50
CA LEU A 106 -21.64 -1.72 2.99
C LEU A 106 -22.84 -1.09 2.28
N HIS A 107 -22.95 -1.24 0.97
CA HIS A 107 -24.07 -0.72 0.19
C HIS A 107 -25.41 -1.32 0.66
N GLU A 108 -25.48 -2.63 0.86
CA GLU A 108 -26.68 -3.30 1.40
C GLU A 108 -27.05 -2.76 2.79
N SER A 109 -26.06 -2.57 3.66
CA SER A 109 -26.27 -2.00 4.98
C SER A 109 -26.81 -0.57 4.91
N LEU A 110 -26.24 0.26 4.02
CA LEU A 110 -26.68 1.64 3.81
C LEU A 110 -28.10 1.72 3.22
N ALA A 111 -28.47 0.80 2.32
CA ALA A 111 -29.80 0.75 1.72
C ALA A 111 -30.92 0.53 2.77
N SER A 112 -30.61 -0.09 3.91
CA SER A 112 -31.56 -0.25 5.02
C SER A 112 -31.73 1.01 5.89
N ILE A 113 -30.80 1.96 5.80
CA ILE A 113 -30.75 3.17 6.66
C ILE A 113 -31.15 4.42 5.87
N LEU A 114 -30.67 4.53 4.63
CA LEU A 114 -30.82 5.70 3.79
C LEU A 114 -32.07 5.60 2.91
N SER A 115 -32.66 6.75 2.58
CA SER A 115 -33.66 6.80 1.52
C SER A 115 -33.00 6.50 0.15
N PRO A 116 -33.78 6.07 -0.86
CA PRO A 116 -33.24 5.82 -2.21
C PRO A 116 -32.48 7.02 -2.80
N GLU A 117 -32.98 8.24 -2.60
CA GLU A 117 -32.36 9.48 -3.08
C GLU A 117 -31.03 9.79 -2.39
N GLN A 118 -30.95 9.53 -1.08
CA GLN A 118 -29.71 9.67 -0.30
C GLN A 118 -28.67 8.63 -0.70
N LEU A 119 -29.12 7.39 -0.94
CA LEU A 119 -28.26 6.30 -1.38
C LEU A 119 -27.65 6.61 -2.76
N GLN A 120 -28.45 7.09 -3.72
CA GLN A 120 -27.95 7.52 -5.03
C GLN A 120 -26.89 8.64 -4.90
N THR A 121 -27.16 9.65 -4.07
CA THR A 121 -26.19 10.74 -3.84
C THR A 121 -24.89 10.21 -3.23
N TRP A 122 -24.97 9.19 -2.37
CA TRP A 122 -23.80 8.55 -1.80
C TRP A 122 -23.00 7.80 -2.87
N GLU A 123 -23.66 7.05 -3.76
CA GLU A 123 -23.02 6.31 -4.83
C GLU A 123 -22.26 7.22 -5.80
N GLU A 124 -22.88 8.33 -6.21
CA GLU A 124 -22.29 9.29 -7.15
C GLU A 124 -21.05 10.00 -6.57
N ARG A 125 -20.99 10.18 -5.24
CA ARG A 125 -19.96 11.00 -4.59
C ARG A 125 -18.87 10.21 -3.90
N TYR A 126 -19.22 9.07 -3.32
CA TYR A 126 -18.39 8.35 -2.36
C TYR A 126 -18.17 6.88 -2.71
N SER A 127 -18.89 6.32 -3.71
CA SER A 127 -18.60 4.96 -4.13
C SER A 127 -17.17 4.82 -4.64
N ARG A 128 -16.63 3.61 -4.49
CA ARG A 128 -15.32 3.25 -5.05
C ARG A 128 -15.26 3.54 -6.56
N ALA A 129 -16.36 3.30 -7.28
CA ALA A 129 -16.47 3.57 -8.71
C ALA A 129 -16.30 5.07 -9.02
N ALA A 130 -17.02 5.95 -8.31
CA ALA A 130 -16.93 7.39 -8.49
C ALA A 130 -15.52 7.94 -8.16
N LEU A 131 -14.88 7.42 -7.10
CA LEU A 131 -13.51 7.79 -6.74
C LEU A 131 -12.50 7.35 -7.82
N MET A 132 -12.63 6.14 -8.33
CA MET A 132 -11.79 5.61 -9.41
C MET A 132 -11.93 6.42 -10.69
N GLU A 133 -13.15 6.80 -11.06
CA GLU A 133 -13.43 7.62 -12.24
C GLU A 133 -12.78 9.00 -12.13
N ARG A 134 -12.93 9.68 -10.99
CA ARG A 134 -12.26 10.97 -10.74
C ARG A 134 -10.74 10.88 -10.87
N GLN A 135 -10.13 9.83 -10.31
CA GLN A 135 -8.68 9.62 -10.44
C GLN A 135 -8.26 9.40 -11.90
N ARG A 136 -9.06 8.67 -12.69
CA ARG A 136 -8.81 8.47 -14.13
C ARG A 136 -8.86 9.79 -14.90
N HIS A 137 -9.84 10.66 -14.61
CA HIS A 137 -9.93 11.98 -15.23
C HIS A 137 -8.72 12.87 -14.88
N GLN A 138 -8.33 12.94 -13.61
CA GLN A 138 -7.15 13.70 -13.18
C GLN A 138 -5.86 13.24 -13.87
N ARG A 139 -5.67 11.92 -14.03
CA ARG A 139 -4.50 11.35 -14.74
C ARG A 139 -4.50 11.74 -16.23
N ARG A 140 -5.66 11.84 -16.88
CA ARG A 140 -5.78 12.25 -18.29
C ARG A 140 -5.46 13.74 -18.47
N GLU A 141 -6.01 14.58 -17.60
CA GLU A 141 -5.79 16.04 -17.66
C GLU A 141 -4.35 16.43 -17.33
N GLY A 142 -3.73 15.80 -16.33
CA GLY A 142 -2.32 16.02 -16.00
C GLY A 142 -1.36 15.65 -17.13
N ARG A 143 -1.73 14.70 -17.98
CA ARG A 143 -0.94 14.32 -19.16
C ARG A 143 -1.07 15.32 -20.30
N SER A 144 -2.18 16.06 -20.40
CA SER A 144 -2.42 17.06 -21.46
C SER A 144 -1.68 18.38 -21.25
N ARG A 145 -1.20 18.69 -20.03
CA ARG A 145 -0.48 19.94 -19.72
C ARG A 145 1.04 19.89 -19.95
N ASN A 146 1.58 18.69 -20.20
CA ASN A 146 3.03 18.47 -20.37
C ASN A 146 3.44 18.19 -21.82
N TRP A 147 2.59 18.56 -22.79
CA TRP A 147 2.87 18.59 -24.23
C TRP A 147 2.60 20.00 -24.76
#